data_AF-Q9CX59-F1
#
_entry.id   AF-Q9CX59-F1
#
_cell.length_a   1.000
_cell.length_b   1.000
_cell.length_c   1.000
_cell.angle_alpha   90.00
_cell.angle_beta   90.00
_cell.angle_gamma   90.00
#
_symmetry.space_group_name_H-M   'P 1'
#
loop_
_entity.id
_entity.type
_entity.pdbx_description
1 polymer ?
#
loop_
_entity_poly.entity_id
_entity_poly.type
_entity_poly.pdbx_seq_one_letter_code
_entity_poly.pdbx_strand_id
1 'polypeptide(L)'
;MECCRRAAPGTPLLVLAFLLLSSRTARSEEDREGLWDAWGPWSECSRTCGGGASYSLRRCLSSKSCEGRNIRYRTCSNVDCPPEAGDFRAQQCSAHNDVKYHGQLYEWLPVSNDPDNPCSLKCQAKGTSLVVELAPKVLYGTRCYTESLDMCISGLCQIVGCDHQLGSTVKKDNCGVCNGDGSTCRVGPRAV
;
A
#
# COMPACT_ATOMS: atom_id res chain seq x y z
N MET A 1 -67.56 -43.99 35.72
CA MET A 1 -68.04 -43.18 34.59
C MET A 1 -67.21 -43.51 33.39
N GLU A 2 -67.90 -43.82 32.30
CA GLU A 2 -67.46 -44.17 30.95
C GLU A 2 -66.17 -43.46 30.47
N CYS A 3 -65.36 -43.94 29.53
CA CYS A 3 -65.58 -44.93 28.48
C CYS A 3 -64.21 -45.37 27.92
N CYS A 4 -64.11 -46.64 27.52
CA CYS A 4 -63.06 -47.16 26.66
C CYS A 4 -63.03 -46.49 25.27
N ARG A 5 -61.86 -46.11 24.77
CA ARG A 5 -61.55 -46.15 23.33
C ARG A 5 -60.10 -46.62 23.09
N ARG A 6 -60.03 -47.90 22.66
CA ARG A 6 -59.07 -48.56 21.74
C ARG A 6 -57.55 -48.56 22.05
N ALA A 7 -57.06 -49.78 22.33
CA ALA A 7 -55.72 -50.30 22.00
C ALA A 7 -55.55 -50.41 20.45
N ALA A 8 -54.40 -50.61 19.79
CA ALA A 8 -53.01 -51.05 20.04
C ALA A 8 -52.18 -50.65 18.76
N PRO A 9 -50.97 -51.18 18.42
CA PRO A 9 -49.92 -51.92 19.15
C PRO A 9 -48.54 -51.20 19.05
N GLY A 10 -47.50 -51.48 19.85
CA GLY A 10 -46.65 -52.69 19.84
C GLY A 10 -45.31 -52.44 19.12
N THR A 11 -44.23 -52.39 19.89
CA THR A 11 -42.79 -52.17 19.58
C THR A 11 -42.16 -53.20 18.61
N PRO A 12 -40.96 -52.93 18.03
CA PRO A 12 -39.74 -53.51 18.64
C PRO A 12 -38.42 -52.68 18.53
N LEU A 13 -37.48 -53.05 19.39
CA LEU A 13 -36.10 -52.58 19.56
C LEU A 13 -35.23 -52.73 18.29
N LEU A 14 -34.21 -51.85 18.12
CA LEU A 14 -32.85 -52.21 17.68
C LEU A 14 -31.85 -51.06 17.90
N VAL A 15 -31.05 -51.22 18.96
CA VAL A 15 -29.61 -50.94 19.11
C VAL A 15 -28.95 -50.04 18.06
N LEU A 16 -28.30 -48.95 18.52
CA LEU A 16 -26.87 -48.66 18.26
C LEU A 16 -26.43 -47.38 18.98
N ALA A 17 -25.50 -47.57 19.93
CA ALA A 17 -24.69 -46.51 20.49
C ALA A 17 -23.87 -45.84 19.38
N PHE A 18 -23.97 -44.53 19.26
CA PHE A 18 -22.98 -43.71 18.57
C PHE A 18 -22.58 -42.54 19.48
N LEU A 19 -21.71 -42.87 20.44
CA LEU A 19 -20.61 -41.95 20.74
C LEU A 19 -19.81 -41.77 19.44
N LEU A 20 -19.28 -40.55 19.26
CA LEU A 20 -18.42 -40.09 18.16
C LEU A 20 -19.16 -39.50 16.95
N LEU A 21 -19.52 -38.22 17.03
CA LEU A 21 -19.10 -37.27 16.00
C LEU A 21 -18.69 -35.95 16.66
N SER A 22 -17.40 -35.91 16.99
CA SER A 22 -16.48 -34.81 16.74
C SER A 22 -17.05 -33.39 16.86
N SER A 23 -16.72 -32.77 17.99
CA SER A 23 -16.11 -31.45 18.08
C SER A 23 -16.09 -30.65 16.77
N ARG A 24 -17.18 -29.93 16.49
CA ARG A 24 -17.10 -28.74 15.64
C ARG A 24 -16.98 -27.53 16.55
N THR A 25 -15.81 -27.42 17.18
CA THR A 25 -15.26 -26.09 17.45
C THR A 25 -15.31 -25.34 16.13
N ALA A 26 -16.09 -24.27 16.05
CA ALA A 26 -15.75 -23.18 15.17
C ALA A 26 -14.31 -22.81 15.55
N ARG A 27 -13.34 -23.31 14.79
CA ARG A 27 -11.95 -22.90 14.93
C ARG A 27 -11.97 -21.41 14.64
N SER A 28 -11.73 -20.62 15.68
CA SER A 28 -11.55 -19.19 15.55
C SER A 28 -10.53 -18.94 14.43
N GLU A 29 -10.82 -17.97 13.57
CA GLU A 29 -9.80 -17.38 12.70
C GLU A 29 -8.71 -16.65 13.53
N GLU A 30 -8.86 -16.67 14.85
CA GLU A 30 -8.01 -16.16 15.92
C GLU A 30 -6.97 -17.18 16.42
N ASP A 31 -6.53 -18.11 15.56
CA ASP A 31 -5.33 -18.95 15.79
C ASP A 31 -4.27 -18.74 14.68
N ARG A 32 -4.49 -17.74 13.80
CA ARG A 32 -3.54 -17.30 12.76
C ARG A 32 -2.85 -15.97 13.09
N GLU A 33 -2.97 -15.50 14.33
CA GLU A 33 -2.19 -14.37 14.85
C GLU A 33 -1.01 -14.82 15.71
N GLY A 34 -1.03 -16.04 16.27
CA GLY A 34 0.07 -16.56 17.09
C GLY A 34 1.33 -16.99 16.31
N LEU A 35 1.26 -17.06 14.98
CA LEU A 35 2.41 -17.43 14.15
C LEU A 35 3.32 -16.24 13.81
N TRP A 36 2.79 -15.02 13.88
CA TRP A 36 3.55 -13.80 13.64
C TRP A 36 3.91 -13.14 14.97
N ASP A 37 5.12 -12.59 15.05
CA ASP A 37 5.49 -11.65 16.10
C ASP A 37 4.68 -10.35 15.95
N ALA A 38 4.64 -9.56 17.01
CA ALA A 38 4.11 -8.21 16.93
C ALA A 38 4.85 -7.41 15.85
N TRP A 39 4.14 -6.47 15.22
CA TRP A 39 4.78 -5.51 14.34
C TRP A 39 5.79 -4.68 15.14
N GLY A 40 7.02 -4.64 14.65
CA GLY A 40 8.06 -3.77 15.16
C GLY A 40 7.72 -2.29 14.99
N PRO A 41 8.53 -1.41 15.58
CA PRO A 41 8.37 0.03 15.40
C PRO A 41 8.45 0.40 13.93
N TRP A 42 7.86 1.55 13.59
CA TRP A 42 8.01 2.13 12.27
C TRP A 42 9.43 2.64 12.08
N SER A 43 9.98 2.44 10.88
CA SER A 43 11.23 3.07 10.47
C SER A 43 11.11 4.60 10.46
N GLU A 44 12.26 5.26 10.46
CA GLU A 44 12.34 6.65 10.07
C GLU A 44 11.64 6.88 8.72
N CYS A 45 11.07 8.08 8.58
CA CYS A 45 10.41 8.45 7.34
C CYS A 45 11.46 8.63 6.24
N SER A 46 11.18 8.12 5.04
CA SER A 46 12.07 8.29 3.90
C SER A 46 12.29 9.75 3.48
N ARG A 47 11.40 10.66 3.93
CA ARG A 47 11.44 12.09 3.68
C ARG A 47 11.07 12.85 4.94
N THR A 48 11.56 14.08 5.06
CA THR A 48 11.22 14.99 6.15
C THR A 48 10.04 15.92 5.80
N CYS A 49 9.65 15.99 4.52
CA CYS A 49 8.54 16.78 4.01
C CYS A 49 7.97 16.17 2.71
N GLY A 50 6.86 16.72 2.23
CA GLY A 50 6.24 16.41 0.95
C GLY A 50 5.61 15.02 0.85
N GLY A 51 5.45 14.33 1.98
CA GLY A 51 5.01 12.94 2.06
C GLY A 51 6.12 11.95 1.72
N GLY A 52 6.55 11.18 2.71
CA GLY A 52 7.44 10.02 2.57
C GLY A 52 6.74 8.71 2.92
N ALA A 53 7.51 7.63 3.00
CA ALA A 53 7.03 6.33 3.47
C ALA A 53 7.92 5.79 4.60
N SER A 54 7.29 5.15 5.57
CA SER A 54 7.94 4.35 6.61
C SER A 54 7.50 2.90 6.45
N TYR A 55 8.35 1.98 6.88
CA TYR A 55 8.03 0.55 6.92
C TYR A 55 8.06 0.02 8.35
N SER A 56 7.35 -1.06 8.60
CA SER A 56 7.37 -1.80 9.86
C SER A 56 7.46 -3.29 9.51
N LEU A 57 8.31 -4.00 10.25
CA LEU A 57 8.61 -5.42 10.03
C LEU A 57 8.03 -6.26 11.15
N ARG A 58 7.69 -7.51 10.84
CA ARG A 58 7.37 -8.55 11.83
C ARG A 58 8.07 -9.84 11.47
N ARG A 59 8.34 -10.69 12.45
CA ARG A 59 9.00 -11.99 12.24
C ARG A 59 7.99 -13.11 12.27
N CYS A 60 8.20 -14.14 11.45
CA CYS A 60 7.46 -15.38 11.56
C CYS A 60 8.03 -16.18 12.73
N LEU A 61 7.21 -16.52 13.72
CA LEU A 61 7.56 -17.33 14.88
C LEU A 61 7.39 -18.84 14.63
N SER A 62 6.73 -19.22 13.53
CA SER A 62 6.51 -20.60 13.12
C SER A 62 7.68 -21.20 12.35
N SER A 63 7.98 -22.49 12.58
CA SER A 63 9.01 -23.24 11.86
C SER A 63 8.57 -23.77 10.48
N LYS A 64 7.27 -23.73 10.17
CA LYS A 64 6.73 -24.26 8.90
C LYS A 64 6.67 -23.17 7.83
N SER A 65 5.85 -22.16 8.06
CA SER A 65 5.71 -20.95 7.25
C SER A 65 4.64 -20.05 7.87
N CYS A 66 4.67 -18.76 7.55
CA CYS A 66 3.61 -17.83 7.89
C CYS A 66 2.97 -17.28 6.62
N GLU A 67 1.65 -17.19 6.62
CA GLU A 67 0.88 -16.60 5.52
C GLU A 67 0.85 -15.07 5.65
N GLY A 68 1.00 -14.37 4.51
CA GLY A 68 0.98 -12.91 4.43
C GLY A 68 2.37 -12.25 4.44
N ARG A 69 2.39 -10.92 4.41
CA ARG A 69 3.63 -10.13 4.33
C ARG A 69 4.27 -9.97 5.71
N ASN A 70 5.60 -10.00 5.75
CA ASN A 70 6.43 -9.67 6.91
C ASN A 70 6.76 -8.16 7.01
N ILE A 71 6.28 -7.36 6.06
CA ILE A 71 6.49 -5.93 5.95
C ILE A 71 5.18 -5.20 5.66
N ARG A 72 4.98 -4.06 6.30
CA ARG A 72 3.90 -3.11 6.02
C ARG A 72 4.46 -1.71 5.87
N TYR A 73 3.71 -0.85 5.19
CA TYR A 73 4.11 0.52 4.89
C TYR A 73 3.03 1.51 5.35
N ARG A 74 3.44 2.75 5.61
CA ARG A 74 2.56 3.89 5.82
C ARG A 74 3.18 5.15 5.22
N THR A 75 2.36 6.14 4.93
CA THR A 75 2.83 7.50 4.67
C THR A 75 3.29 8.18 5.96
N CYS A 76 4.18 9.15 5.83
CA CYS A 76 4.73 9.95 6.92
C CYS A 76 5.19 11.32 6.40
N SER A 77 5.47 12.27 7.29
CA SER A 77 5.98 13.61 6.93
C SER A 77 5.14 14.34 5.87
N ASN A 78 3.84 14.45 6.11
CA ASN A 78 2.86 15.07 5.20
C ASN A 78 2.88 16.61 5.22
N VAL A 79 3.88 17.23 5.85
CA VAL A 79 4.08 18.68 5.80
C VAL A 79 4.64 19.06 4.44
N ASP A 80 4.21 20.17 3.86
CA ASP A 80 4.74 20.63 2.58
C ASP A 80 6.24 20.92 2.67
N CYS A 81 6.95 20.65 1.58
CA CYS A 81 8.37 20.99 1.51
C CYS A 81 8.55 22.49 1.29
N PRO A 82 9.63 23.08 1.83
CA PRO A 82 10.01 24.43 1.46
C PRO A 82 10.33 24.49 -0.05
N PRO A 83 10.09 25.63 -0.74
CA PRO A 83 10.32 25.75 -2.19
C PRO A 83 11.72 25.35 -2.64
N GLU A 84 12.73 25.55 -1.78
CA GLU A 84 14.14 25.28 -2.04
C GLU A 84 14.47 23.78 -2.02
N ALA A 85 13.60 22.94 -1.45
CA ALA A 85 13.81 21.50 -1.45
C ALA A 85 13.88 20.94 -2.89
N GLY A 86 13.15 21.54 -3.83
CA GLY A 86 13.10 21.04 -5.21
C GLY A 86 12.46 19.65 -5.33
N ASP A 87 12.62 19.02 -6.50
CA ASP A 87 12.02 17.72 -6.79
C ASP A 87 12.86 16.54 -6.25
N PHE A 88 12.20 15.62 -5.56
CA PHE A 88 12.87 14.49 -4.90
C PHE A 88 13.43 13.47 -5.89
N ARG A 89 12.85 13.33 -7.09
CA ARG A 89 13.42 12.49 -8.16
C ARG A 89 14.64 13.18 -8.78
N ALA A 90 14.60 14.50 -8.97
CA ALA A 90 15.72 15.30 -9.46
C ALA A 90 16.94 15.18 -8.55
N GLN A 91 16.75 15.24 -7.22
CA GLN A 91 17.82 15.03 -6.24
C GLN A 91 18.49 13.66 -6.39
N GLN A 92 17.72 12.62 -6.69
CA GLN A 92 18.26 11.27 -6.90
C GLN A 92 19.07 11.19 -8.20
N CYS A 93 18.63 11.84 -9.28
CA CYS A 93 19.44 11.92 -10.50
C CYS A 93 20.72 12.73 -10.29
N SER A 94 20.64 13.89 -9.63
CA SER A 94 21.80 14.76 -9.43
C SER A 94 22.86 14.17 -8.49
N ALA A 95 22.48 13.23 -7.62
CA ALA A 95 23.43 12.45 -6.82
C ALA A 95 24.42 11.63 -7.67
N HIS A 96 24.14 11.43 -8.95
CA HIS A 96 25.04 10.76 -9.89
C HIS A 96 25.90 11.71 -10.74
N ASN A 97 25.79 13.03 -10.55
CA ASN A 97 26.53 14.01 -11.36
C ASN A 97 28.06 13.89 -11.20
N ASP A 98 28.53 13.45 -10.03
CA ASP A 98 29.96 13.25 -9.74
C ASP A 98 30.45 11.83 -10.12
N VAL A 99 29.58 11.00 -10.71
CA VAL A 99 29.90 9.62 -11.13
C VAL A 99 29.99 9.57 -12.65
N LYS A 100 31.14 9.08 -13.17
CA LYS A 100 31.36 8.96 -14.61
C LYS A 100 30.48 7.85 -15.20
N TYR A 101 29.68 8.19 -16.21
CA TYR A 101 29.01 7.23 -17.07
C TYR A 101 29.80 7.10 -18.38
N HIS A 102 30.29 5.90 -18.67
CA HIS A 102 31.17 5.63 -19.82
C HIS A 102 32.38 6.60 -19.93
N GLY A 103 32.95 6.97 -18.77
CA GLY A 103 34.13 7.83 -18.70
C GLY A 103 33.85 9.34 -18.69
N GLN A 104 32.59 9.76 -18.88
CA GLN A 104 32.19 11.17 -18.91
C GLN A 104 31.25 11.52 -17.74
N LEU A 105 31.36 12.75 -17.24
CA LEU A 105 30.42 13.31 -16.26
C LEU A 105 29.27 13.99 -17.00
N TYR A 106 28.08 13.90 -16.42
CA TYR A 106 26.86 14.50 -16.95
C TYR A 106 26.11 15.22 -15.84
N GLU A 107 25.39 16.28 -16.21
CA GLU A 107 24.31 16.80 -15.37
C GLU A 107 23.05 16.00 -15.70
N TRP A 108 22.56 15.23 -14.73
CA TRP A 108 21.41 14.34 -14.88
C TRP A 108 20.11 15.04 -14.48
N LEU A 109 19.11 14.99 -15.36
CA LEU A 109 17.76 15.48 -15.13
C LEU A 109 16.78 14.31 -15.01
N PRO A 110 15.74 14.38 -14.14
CA PRO A 110 14.82 13.28 -13.95
C PRO A 110 13.89 13.09 -15.15
N VAL A 111 13.74 11.84 -15.59
CA VAL A 111 12.62 11.45 -16.46
C VAL A 111 11.43 11.13 -15.57
N SER A 112 10.32 11.83 -15.78
CA SER A 112 9.07 11.65 -15.02
C SER A 112 7.97 11.09 -15.91
N ASN A 113 6.92 10.54 -15.29
CA ASN A 113 5.75 9.99 -15.98
C ASN A 113 6.09 8.87 -16.99
N ASP A 114 7.09 8.04 -16.68
CA ASP A 114 7.38 6.84 -17.46
C ASP A 114 6.17 5.88 -17.42
N PRO A 115 5.61 5.50 -18.58
CA PRO A 115 4.38 4.70 -18.63
C PRO A 115 4.62 3.24 -18.23
N ASP A 116 5.85 2.73 -18.42
CA ASP A 116 6.18 1.32 -18.22
C ASP A 116 6.71 1.09 -16.80
N ASN A 117 7.62 1.95 -16.34
CA ASN A 117 8.34 1.80 -15.09
C ASN A 117 8.49 3.16 -14.36
N PRO A 118 7.40 3.75 -13.83
CA PRO A 118 7.42 5.06 -13.18
C PRO A 118 8.27 5.11 -11.91
N CYS A 119 8.65 3.95 -11.36
CA CYS A 119 9.41 3.82 -10.13
C CYS A 119 10.86 3.38 -10.32
N SER A 120 11.37 3.28 -11.56
CA SER A 120 12.81 3.22 -11.79
C SER A 120 13.41 4.64 -11.91
N LEU A 121 14.70 4.78 -11.61
CA LEU A 121 15.40 6.06 -11.68
C LEU A 121 15.98 6.22 -13.09
N LYS A 122 15.15 6.70 -14.02
CA LYS A 122 15.59 7.11 -15.35
C LYS A 122 15.98 8.58 -15.34
N CYS A 123 17.16 8.87 -15.86
CA CYS A 123 17.71 10.21 -15.92
C CYS A 123 18.22 10.51 -17.34
N GLN A 124 17.96 11.74 -17.80
CA GLN A 124 18.43 12.26 -19.08
C GLN A 124 19.67 13.13 -18.84
N ALA A 125 20.72 12.93 -19.62
CA ALA A 125 21.87 13.82 -19.60
C ALA A 125 21.48 15.15 -20.26
N LYS A 126 21.59 16.25 -19.50
CA LYS A 126 21.19 17.59 -19.92
C LYS A 126 21.88 18.01 -21.22
N GLY A 127 21.08 18.57 -22.13
CA GLY A 127 21.57 19.00 -23.45
C GLY A 127 21.83 17.87 -24.44
N THR A 128 21.45 16.62 -24.11
CA THR A 128 21.61 15.45 -24.98
C THR A 128 20.32 14.63 -25.06
N SER A 129 20.25 13.66 -25.98
CA SER A 129 19.17 12.67 -26.05
C SER A 129 19.45 11.40 -25.24
N LEU A 130 20.57 11.33 -24.51
CA LEU A 130 20.95 10.15 -23.73
C LEU A 130 20.06 10.04 -22.48
N VAL A 131 19.28 8.95 -22.41
CA VAL A 131 18.49 8.55 -21.25
C VAL A 131 19.04 7.24 -20.72
N VAL A 132 19.27 7.18 -19.40
CA VAL A 132 19.85 6.02 -18.72
C VAL A 132 19.02 5.70 -17.48
N GLU A 133 18.77 4.42 -17.24
CA GLU A 133 18.29 3.95 -15.94
C GLU A 133 19.49 3.84 -14.97
N LEU A 134 19.64 4.82 -14.08
CA LEU A 134 20.75 4.87 -13.12
C LEU A 134 20.52 3.97 -11.90
N ALA A 135 19.26 3.67 -11.59
CA ALA A 135 18.90 2.69 -10.56
C ALA A 135 17.56 2.02 -10.88
N PRO A 136 17.39 0.73 -10.53
CA PRO A 136 16.16 -0.01 -10.81
C PRO A 136 14.96 0.48 -9.98
N LYS A 137 15.22 1.20 -8.89
CA LYS A 137 14.18 1.68 -7.96
C LYS A 137 14.57 3.06 -7.43
N VAL A 138 13.62 3.99 -7.48
CA VAL A 138 13.73 5.26 -6.74
C VAL A 138 13.54 5.02 -5.24
N LEU A 139 14.00 5.97 -4.43
CA LEU A 139 13.79 6.02 -2.99
C LEU A 139 12.30 6.10 -2.65
N TYR A 140 11.92 5.51 -1.53
CA TYR A 140 10.53 5.45 -1.11
C TYR A 140 9.94 6.84 -0.91
N GLY A 141 8.67 7.04 -1.31
CA GLY A 141 8.01 8.34 -1.22
C GLY A 141 8.27 9.26 -2.43
N THR A 142 9.07 8.85 -3.40
CA THR A 142 9.17 9.53 -4.70
C THR A 142 7.85 9.39 -5.44
N ARG A 143 7.28 10.48 -5.99
CA ARG A 143 6.02 10.43 -6.73
C ARG A 143 6.16 9.60 -8.00
N CYS A 144 5.23 8.70 -8.29
CA CYS A 144 5.26 7.95 -9.56
C CYS A 144 5.02 8.89 -10.75
N TYR A 145 4.03 9.76 -10.60
CA TYR A 145 3.56 10.70 -11.61
C TYR A 145 3.50 12.12 -11.03
N THR A 146 3.70 13.14 -11.86
CA THR A 146 3.75 14.55 -11.41
C THR A 146 2.40 15.06 -10.91
N GLU A 147 1.29 14.56 -11.47
CA GLU A 147 -0.08 15.02 -11.17
C GLU A 147 -0.79 14.16 -10.11
N SER A 148 -0.08 13.23 -9.46
CA SER A 148 -0.66 12.32 -8.48
C SER A 148 0.09 12.36 -7.15
N LEU A 149 -0.60 11.98 -6.07
CA LEU A 149 0.03 11.71 -4.79
C LEU A 149 0.63 10.30 -4.72
N ASP A 150 0.37 9.46 -5.73
CA ASP A 150 0.89 8.09 -5.76
C ASP A 150 2.42 8.10 -5.66
N MET A 151 2.95 7.17 -4.89
CA MET A 151 4.36 7.14 -4.55
C MET A 151 4.97 5.76 -4.73
N CYS A 152 6.25 5.76 -5.06
CA CYS A 152 7.03 4.55 -5.23
C CYS A 152 7.40 3.97 -3.87
N ILE A 153 7.08 2.69 -3.67
CA ILE A 153 7.50 1.90 -2.51
C ILE A 153 7.95 0.53 -3.02
N SER A 154 9.20 0.16 -2.72
CA SER A 154 9.81 -1.09 -3.17
C SER A 154 9.82 -1.30 -4.69
N GLY A 155 9.82 -0.21 -5.47
CA GLY A 155 9.80 -0.23 -6.94
C GLY A 155 8.40 -0.35 -7.56
N LEU A 156 7.35 -0.33 -6.75
CA LEU A 156 5.97 -0.37 -7.20
C LEU A 156 5.29 0.97 -6.92
N CYS A 157 4.45 1.42 -7.85
CA CYS A 157 3.64 2.60 -7.63
C CYS A 157 2.45 2.28 -6.72
N GLN A 158 2.39 2.93 -5.56
CA GLN A 158 1.34 2.74 -4.57
C GLN A 158 0.38 3.93 -4.56
N ILE A 159 -0.91 3.64 -4.46
CA ILE A 159 -1.97 4.65 -4.44
C ILE A 159 -1.89 5.46 -3.14
N VAL A 160 -2.06 6.78 -3.23
CA VAL A 160 -2.18 7.66 -2.06
C VAL A 160 -3.37 8.59 -2.26
N GLY A 161 -4.31 8.56 -1.31
CA GLY A 161 -5.49 9.42 -1.34
C GLY A 161 -5.14 10.90 -1.12
N CYS A 162 -6.10 11.78 -1.39
CA CYS A 162 -5.93 13.22 -1.10
C CYS A 162 -5.78 13.54 0.39
N ASP A 163 -6.09 12.57 1.25
CA ASP A 163 -5.90 12.58 2.70
C ASP A 163 -4.47 12.17 3.10
N HIS A 164 -3.59 12.01 2.11
CA HIS A 164 -2.20 11.59 2.25
C HIS A 164 -2.03 10.21 2.90
N GLN A 165 -3.04 9.34 2.80
CA GLN A 165 -2.98 7.98 3.33
C GLN A 165 -2.66 6.95 2.25
N LEU A 166 -1.72 6.05 2.53
CA LEU A 166 -1.35 4.96 1.64
C LEU A 166 -2.52 4.00 1.44
N GLY A 167 -2.88 3.74 0.19
CA GLY A 167 -4.01 2.88 -0.20
C GLY A 167 -5.39 3.52 -0.05
N SER A 168 -5.47 4.79 0.36
CA SER A 168 -6.74 5.51 0.42
C SER A 168 -7.24 5.85 -0.98
N THR A 169 -8.51 5.57 -1.24
CA THR A 169 -9.18 5.87 -2.50
C THR A 169 -9.93 7.21 -2.47
N VAL A 170 -9.78 7.97 -1.39
CA VAL A 170 -10.41 9.26 -1.19
C VAL A 170 -9.82 10.27 -2.18
N LYS A 171 -10.71 10.96 -2.89
CA LYS A 171 -10.36 11.96 -3.92
C LYS A 171 -10.81 13.34 -3.49
N LYS A 172 -10.23 14.36 -4.12
CA LYS A 172 -10.76 15.71 -4.06
C LYS A 172 -12.11 15.75 -4.76
N ASP A 173 -13.04 16.52 -4.21
CA ASP A 173 -14.28 16.88 -4.90
C ASP A 173 -14.00 17.87 -6.04
N ASN A 174 -15.05 18.32 -6.73
CA ASN A 174 -14.94 19.29 -7.82
C ASN A 174 -14.45 20.68 -7.36
N CYS A 175 -14.43 20.92 -6.05
CA CYS A 175 -13.95 22.14 -5.42
C CYS A 175 -12.48 22.04 -4.98
N GLY A 176 -11.83 20.89 -5.18
CA GLY A 176 -10.46 20.65 -4.75
C GLY A 176 -10.35 20.28 -3.26
N VAL A 177 -11.47 20.10 -2.56
CA VAL A 177 -11.50 19.72 -1.14
C VAL A 177 -11.43 18.21 -1.01
N CYS A 178 -10.46 17.73 -0.23
CA CYS A 178 -10.32 16.29 -0.02
C CYS A 178 -11.52 15.74 0.75
N ASN A 179 -12.14 14.67 0.23
CA ASN A 179 -13.38 14.11 0.76
C ASN A 179 -14.52 15.13 0.90
N GLY A 180 -14.51 16.18 0.07
CA GLY A 180 -15.56 17.19 0.07
C GLY A 180 -16.85 16.70 -0.58
N ASP A 181 -17.92 17.41 -0.30
CA ASP A 181 -19.28 17.15 -0.82
C ASP A 181 -19.65 18.05 -2.01
N GLY A 182 -18.71 18.87 -2.50
CA GLY A 182 -18.94 19.82 -3.59
C GLY A 182 -19.67 21.10 -3.18
N SER A 183 -19.92 21.33 -1.88
CA SER A 183 -20.66 22.50 -1.40
C SER A 183 -19.83 23.78 -1.29
N THR A 184 -18.49 23.66 -1.29
CA THR A 184 -17.56 24.77 -1.03
C THR A 184 -17.27 25.65 -2.25
N CYS A 185 -17.75 25.26 -3.43
CA CYS A 185 -17.60 26.01 -4.66
C CYS A 185 -18.88 25.96 -5.50
N ARG A 186 -19.06 26.94 -6.38
CA ARG A 186 -20.14 26.94 -7.37
C ARG A 186 -19.55 26.62 -8.73
N VAL A 187 -19.88 25.45 -9.29
CA VAL A 187 -19.45 25.08 -10.64
C VAL A 187 -20.30 25.90 -11.63
N GLY A 188 -19.69 26.91 -12.26
CA GLY A 188 -20.34 27.66 -13.34
C GLY A 188 -20.56 26.78 -14.58
N PRO A 189 -21.54 27.10 -15.45
CA PRO A 189 -21.71 26.35 -16.69
C PRO A 189 -20.43 26.45 -17.52
N ARG A 190 -19.92 25.30 -17.99
CA ARG A 190 -18.80 25.26 -18.96
C ARG A 190 -19.19 26.15 -20.15
N ALA A 191 -18.36 27.13 -20.48
CA ALA A 191 -18.48 27.86 -21.73
C ALA A 191 -18.38 26.83 -22.86
N VAL A 192 -19.47 26.68 -23.60
CA VAL A 192 -19.55 25.90 -24.85
C VAL A 192 -19.05 26.78 -25.99
#